data_AF-A0A2E6EPU3-F1
#
_entry.id   AF-A0A2E6EPU3-F1
#
_cell.length_a   1.000
_cell.length_b   1.000
_cell.length_c   1.000
_cell.angle_alpha   90.00
_cell.angle_beta   90.00
_cell.angle_gamma   90.00
#
_symmetry.space_group_name_H-M   'P 1'
#
loop_
_entity.id
_entity.type
_entity.pdbx_description
1 polymer ?
#
loop_
_entity_poly.entity_id
_entity_poly.type
_entity_poly.pdbx_seq_one_letter_code
_entity_poly.pdbx_strand_id
1 'polypeptide(L)'
;MPSSKNICLSLCLFLTCWGLAACYDQFGDDQNRRRSDDDDSAATGDDDDSITQAPLIDLICIAEASNITITLGQSESVQLYASGTWADGSSGEVENVSWSVIDNFGGGITGGGLYTTPINHGGLVQLQADHEASGLSAQCAIEILAVGTDNTTSDPLLDAPLHGSSPIQDNNCAPWLAYPLDGSVLARDLAAPEFMWTLAGNGNVTVMIVSNQYAEITVVSTGNSWLPDAVQWYALTGPGASDTLKVRLIVGHWDNATGAFTEPPCEATAAVELGLNQFGTQSSVYYWNPSTSGLWVVGIGGTSAQPWLDASTTNWCVGCHSANLGNPDLMATNFGGGNGWAVVVNVNDPDSPVIPAQQREGNFMALNPEGTRLVRSFHGVLYLDDVVSNTPIGTLPTTGYATHPDWSPAGDALVYSSCGNSSQDWQVWNCAIHQLEVLPDGSFGADSVVVPADSDWNYYYPSYSPDSSWIAFNRHAGNSSNNLSYDNFGAELMLVPAWGGDPILLESASLPNASNSWPRWGPSQGDYSWLAFSSKRPYGHQTNGNAQVWISAVDLNLAVQGEDPSFAPLWLPGQDVGGSNHTPVWVPRSPGS
;
A
#
# COMPACT_ATOMS: atom_id res chain seq x y z
N MET A 1 8.52 -0.65 -66.77
CA MET A 1 7.18 -0.44 -67.37
C MET A 1 6.16 -0.69 -66.28
N PRO A 2 5.16 0.18 -66.14
CA PRO A 2 5.25 1.41 -65.32
C PRO A 2 4.20 1.35 -64.18
N SER A 3 4.01 2.29 -63.27
CA SER A 3 4.10 3.77 -63.25
C SER A 3 3.93 4.19 -61.77
N SER A 4 4.87 4.92 -61.16
CA SER A 4 4.91 6.41 -61.02
C SER A 4 3.75 6.97 -60.15
N LYS A 5 3.94 7.88 -59.18
CA LYS A 5 4.73 9.13 -59.12
C LYS A 5 5.00 9.48 -57.62
N ASN A 6 6.21 9.87 -57.18
CA ASN A 6 6.86 11.21 -57.26
C ASN A 6 6.06 12.30 -56.48
N ILE A 7 6.61 13.21 -55.64
CA ILE A 7 7.98 13.78 -55.56
C ILE A 7 8.11 14.79 -54.37
N CYS A 8 9.35 14.94 -53.85
CA CYS A 8 10.03 16.13 -53.26
C CYS A 8 9.54 16.86 -51.99
N LEU A 9 10.35 17.59 -51.21
CA LEU A 9 11.81 17.71 -50.94
C LEU A 9 11.99 18.94 -50.00
N SER A 10 12.96 18.87 -49.08
CA SER A 10 13.84 19.93 -48.52
C SER A 10 13.37 21.33 -48.06
N LEU A 11 13.78 21.63 -46.81
CA LEU A 11 14.56 22.80 -46.33
C LEU A 11 14.79 24.04 -47.22
N CYS A 12 14.55 25.24 -46.64
CA CYS A 12 15.30 26.51 -46.76
C CYS A 12 14.86 27.44 -45.59
N LEU A 13 15.69 27.89 -44.65
CA LEU A 13 16.65 29.03 -44.61
C LEU A 13 16.08 30.47 -44.75
N PHE A 14 16.28 31.26 -43.67
CA PHE A 14 16.41 32.74 -43.48
C PHE A 14 15.40 33.74 -44.08
N LEU A 15 14.96 34.70 -43.24
CA LEU A 15 15.16 36.15 -43.47
C LEU A 15 14.88 37.02 -42.20
N THR A 16 15.72 38.02 -42.00
CA THR A 16 15.70 39.11 -40.98
C THR A 16 15.24 40.44 -41.57
N CYS A 17 14.57 41.32 -40.80
CA CYS A 17 14.65 42.81 -40.81
C CYS A 17 13.66 43.37 -39.74
N TRP A 18 14.08 44.01 -38.63
CA TRP A 18 14.44 45.43 -38.40
C TRP A 18 13.36 46.49 -38.70
N GLY A 19 12.99 47.24 -37.64
CA GLY A 19 12.21 48.49 -37.67
C GLY A 19 12.27 49.21 -36.31
N LEU A 20 13.02 50.32 -36.27
CA LEU A 20 13.37 51.21 -35.15
C LEU A 20 12.29 52.26 -34.82
N ALA A 21 12.17 52.58 -33.52
CA ALA A 21 12.29 53.91 -32.84
C ALA A 21 11.42 55.12 -33.33
N ALA A 22 11.05 56.15 -32.56
CA ALA A 22 11.45 56.72 -31.28
C ALA A 22 10.41 57.79 -30.82
N CYS A 23 10.72 58.47 -29.70
CA CYS A 23 10.29 59.83 -29.28
C CYS A 23 9.01 59.94 -28.41
N TYR A 24 8.94 60.77 -27.36
CA TYR A 24 9.74 61.96 -27.00
C TYR A 24 9.59 62.30 -25.51
N ASP A 25 10.57 63.05 -25.00
CA ASP A 25 10.74 63.53 -23.63
C ASP A 25 10.74 65.08 -23.62
N GLN A 26 10.64 65.67 -22.43
CA GLN A 26 11.00 67.04 -22.05
C GLN A 26 10.03 68.24 -22.11
N PHE A 27 10.03 68.88 -20.95
CA PHE A 27 9.60 70.21 -20.54
C PHE A 27 10.42 71.36 -21.14
N GLY A 28 9.82 72.57 -21.17
CA GLY A 28 10.55 73.83 -21.29
C GLY A 28 9.69 75.06 -21.65
N ASP A 29 9.25 75.78 -20.62
CA ASP A 29 9.31 77.25 -20.46
C ASP A 29 8.67 78.22 -21.49
N ASP A 30 7.67 78.97 -20.97
CA ASP A 30 7.71 80.42 -20.71
C ASP A 30 6.75 81.38 -21.48
N GLN A 31 6.30 82.40 -20.72
CA GLN A 31 5.77 83.73 -21.08
C GLN A 31 4.25 84.00 -21.26
N ASN A 32 3.66 84.54 -20.17
CA ASN A 32 3.19 85.94 -20.04
C ASN A 32 1.98 86.48 -20.86
N ARG A 33 0.81 86.74 -20.20
CA ARG A 33 0.25 88.10 -19.92
C ARG A 33 -1.28 88.17 -19.65
N ARG A 34 -1.59 88.77 -18.49
CA ARG A 34 -2.59 89.83 -18.15
C ARG A 34 -4.03 89.50 -17.71
N ARG A 35 -4.28 89.86 -16.43
CA ARG A 35 -5.38 90.65 -15.77
C ARG A 35 -6.81 90.05 -15.82
N SER A 36 -7.60 90.05 -14.74
CA SER A 36 -7.81 91.08 -13.70
C SER A 36 -8.50 90.52 -12.43
N ASP A 37 -8.17 91.13 -11.28
CA ASP A 37 -8.98 91.52 -10.10
C ASP A 37 -9.74 90.39 -9.36
N ASP A 38 -9.59 90.08 -8.07
CA ASP A 38 -9.53 90.81 -6.78
C ASP A 38 -10.66 90.18 -5.92
N ASP A 39 -10.32 89.51 -4.82
CA ASP A 39 -10.76 89.91 -3.47
C ASP A 39 -10.55 88.81 -2.41
N ASP A 40 -10.17 89.31 -1.25
CA ASP A 40 -9.74 88.67 -0.01
C ASP A 40 -10.68 87.60 0.57
N SER A 41 -10.11 86.55 1.15
CA SER A 41 -10.37 86.22 2.56
C SER A 41 -9.36 85.20 3.11
N ALA A 42 -8.94 85.51 4.34
CA ALA A 42 -7.87 84.87 5.07
C ALA A 42 -8.22 83.49 5.63
N ALA A 43 -7.14 82.77 5.96
CA ALA A 43 -6.95 81.98 7.18
C ALA A 43 -6.95 80.43 7.07
N THR A 44 -5.81 79.90 7.52
CA THR A 44 -5.57 78.72 8.39
C THR A 44 -5.44 77.31 7.79
N GLY A 45 -4.24 76.72 8.00
CA GLY A 45 -3.87 75.29 8.17
C GLY A 45 -4.09 74.40 6.95
N ASP A 46 -3.13 73.72 6.33
CA ASP A 46 -2.02 72.90 6.88
C ASP A 46 -2.44 72.10 8.12
N ASP A 47 -3.15 70.98 7.85
CA ASP A 47 -3.17 69.78 8.70
C ASP A 47 -3.09 68.57 7.75
N ASP A 48 -1.86 68.23 7.36
CA ASP A 48 -1.52 66.94 6.76
C ASP A 48 -1.26 65.96 7.92
N ASP A 49 -2.33 65.57 8.60
CA ASP A 49 -2.30 64.55 9.66
C ASP A 49 -2.13 63.17 9.01
N SER A 50 -0.89 62.84 8.63
CA SER A 50 -0.50 61.45 8.44
C SER A 50 -0.50 60.79 9.83
N ILE A 51 -1.62 60.21 10.23
CA ILE A 51 -1.67 59.33 11.40
C ILE A 51 -0.75 58.16 11.09
N THR A 52 0.47 58.16 11.64
CA THR A 52 1.35 56.99 11.62
C THR A 52 0.68 55.94 12.50
N GLN A 53 -0.02 55.00 11.89
CA GLN A 53 -0.53 53.82 12.59
C GLN A 53 0.65 53.18 13.33
N ALA A 54 0.48 52.90 14.64
CA ALA A 54 1.51 52.21 15.41
C ALA A 54 1.89 50.91 14.70
N PRO A 55 3.14 50.43 14.78
CA PRO A 55 3.53 49.18 14.13
C PRO A 55 2.82 48.00 14.80
N LEU A 56 2.38 47.04 13.98
CA LEU A 56 1.82 45.77 14.45
C LEU A 56 2.94 44.94 15.09
N ILE A 57 2.73 44.47 16.32
CA ILE A 57 3.74 43.72 17.09
C ILE A 57 3.33 42.28 17.37
N ASP A 58 2.05 41.94 17.17
CA ASP A 58 1.51 40.59 17.36
C ASP A 58 0.38 40.32 16.35
N LEU A 59 0.27 39.07 15.91
CA LEU A 59 -0.73 38.60 14.95
C LEU A 59 -1.31 37.26 15.43
N ILE A 60 -2.63 37.10 15.32
CA ILE A 60 -3.39 35.94 15.75
C ILE A 60 -4.30 35.52 14.59
N CYS A 61 -4.20 34.24 14.21
CA CYS A 61 -5.10 33.58 13.27
C CYS A 61 -6.30 33.04 14.04
N ILE A 62 -7.52 33.34 13.57
CA ILE A 62 -8.76 32.90 14.21
C ILE A 62 -9.65 32.28 13.14
N ALA A 63 -10.10 31.05 13.35
CA ALA A 63 -11.16 30.45 12.55
C ALA A 63 -12.51 30.68 13.24
N GLU A 64 -13.54 31.03 12.47
CA GLU A 64 -14.92 31.18 13.00
C GLU A 64 -15.41 29.89 13.67
N ALA A 65 -14.99 28.74 13.14
CA ALA A 65 -15.23 27.43 13.71
C ALA A 65 -13.91 26.64 13.76
N SER A 66 -13.60 26.07 14.92
CA SER A 66 -12.44 25.18 15.10
C SER A 66 -12.77 23.71 14.80
N ASN A 67 -14.05 23.37 14.72
CA ASN A 67 -14.54 22.03 14.42
C ASN A 67 -15.72 22.14 13.45
N ILE A 68 -15.68 21.38 12.35
CA ILE A 68 -16.78 21.31 11.39
C ILE A 68 -17.02 19.86 10.95
N THR A 69 -18.22 19.61 10.45
CA THR A 69 -18.56 18.33 9.80
C THR A 69 -18.89 18.60 8.35
N ILE A 70 -18.32 17.81 7.45
CA ILE A 70 -18.66 17.84 6.03
C ILE A 70 -19.38 16.54 5.66
N THR A 71 -20.34 16.64 4.74
CA THR A 71 -20.88 15.45 4.09
C THR A 71 -19.94 15.07 2.94
N LEU A 72 -19.56 13.81 2.82
CA LEU A 72 -18.72 13.34 1.70
C LEU A 72 -19.36 13.72 0.35
N GLY A 73 -18.54 14.28 -0.54
CA GLY A 73 -18.97 14.87 -1.81
C GLY A 73 -19.40 16.34 -1.73
N GLN A 74 -19.43 16.93 -0.53
CA GLN A 74 -19.76 18.34 -0.29
C GLN A 74 -18.62 19.06 0.43
N SER A 75 -18.52 20.37 0.18
CA SER A 75 -17.55 21.24 0.83
C SER A 75 -18.27 22.18 1.78
N GLU A 76 -17.66 22.45 2.94
CA GLU A 76 -18.08 23.52 3.83
C GLU A 76 -17.09 24.68 3.76
N SER A 77 -17.53 25.87 4.18
CA SER A 77 -16.65 27.04 4.25
C SER A 77 -16.58 27.62 5.66
N VAL A 78 -15.39 28.03 6.06
CA VAL A 78 -15.12 28.66 7.36
C VAL A 78 -14.44 29.99 7.12
N GLN A 79 -14.99 31.04 7.70
CA GLN A 79 -14.38 32.36 7.65
C GLN A 79 -13.20 32.43 8.62
N LEU A 80 -12.07 32.94 8.12
CA LEU A 80 -10.89 33.24 8.91
C LEU A 80 -10.80 34.73 9.18
N TYR A 81 -10.31 35.08 10.36
CA TYR A 81 -10.07 36.44 10.82
C TYR A 81 -8.66 36.55 11.38
N ALA A 82 -8.05 37.71 11.16
CA ALA A 82 -6.79 38.05 11.77
C ALA A 82 -7.01 39.13 12.81
N SER A 83 -6.52 38.92 14.02
CA SER A 83 -6.47 39.95 15.05
C SER A 83 -5.04 40.21 15.45
N GLY A 84 -4.73 41.41 15.92
CA GLY A 84 -3.38 41.75 16.31
C GLY A 84 -3.33 42.87 17.34
N THR A 85 -2.12 43.06 17.86
CA THR A 85 -1.83 44.10 18.86
C THR A 85 -0.79 45.04 18.28
N TRP A 86 -1.00 46.35 18.44
CA TRP A 86 -0.07 47.39 17.98
C TRP A 86 0.79 47.92 19.13
N ALA A 87 1.92 48.54 18.80
CA ALA A 87 2.88 49.01 19.80
C ALA A 87 2.35 50.08 20.77
N ASP A 88 1.22 50.73 20.45
CA ASP A 88 0.51 51.65 21.34
C ASP A 88 -0.40 50.95 22.36
N GLY A 89 -0.45 49.61 22.32
CA GLY A 89 -1.27 48.77 23.19
C GLY A 89 -2.71 48.57 22.71
N SER A 90 -3.09 49.12 21.55
CA SER A 90 -4.39 48.85 20.95
C SER A 90 -4.44 47.45 20.32
N SER A 91 -5.64 46.87 20.21
CA SER A 91 -5.89 45.56 19.62
C SER A 91 -7.16 45.56 18.77
N GLY A 92 -7.22 44.73 17.72
CA GLY A 92 -8.30 44.79 16.73
C GLY A 92 -8.07 43.87 15.55
N GLU A 93 -8.91 44.02 14.52
CA GLU A 93 -8.81 43.28 13.26
C GLU A 93 -7.65 43.78 12.40
N VAL A 94 -6.92 42.85 11.78
CA VAL A 94 -5.80 43.14 10.89
C VAL A 94 -6.24 42.92 9.45
N GLU A 95 -6.24 43.99 8.66
CA GLU A 95 -6.52 43.94 7.22
C GLU A 95 -5.27 43.59 6.40
N ASN A 96 -5.43 43.37 5.09
CA ASN A 96 -4.32 43.07 4.16
C ASN A 96 -3.48 41.85 4.57
N VAL A 97 -4.15 40.83 5.10
CA VAL A 97 -3.57 39.54 5.46
C VAL A 97 -3.70 38.58 4.27
N SER A 98 -2.60 37.90 3.95
CA SER A 98 -2.62 36.77 3.02
C SER A 98 -2.84 35.46 3.77
N TRP A 99 -3.60 34.55 3.16
CA TRP A 99 -4.02 33.30 3.76
C TRP A 99 -3.47 32.10 2.99
N SER A 100 -3.04 31.06 3.69
CA SER A 100 -2.58 29.82 3.05
C SER A 100 -2.89 28.56 3.87
N VAL A 101 -3.02 27.43 3.19
CA VAL A 101 -3.01 26.08 3.78
C VAL A 101 -1.55 25.60 3.77
N ILE A 102 -1.02 25.18 4.92
CA ILE A 102 0.44 24.97 5.08
C ILE A 102 0.87 23.51 5.25
N ASP A 103 -0.07 22.59 5.35
CA ASP A 103 0.14 21.16 5.60
C ASP A 103 -0.19 20.26 4.40
N ASN A 104 -0.45 20.85 3.23
CA ASN A 104 -0.93 20.15 2.03
C ASN A 104 -2.24 19.37 2.23
N PHE A 105 -3.04 19.70 3.25
CA PHE A 105 -4.38 19.12 3.44
C PHE A 105 -5.30 19.36 2.23
N GLY A 106 -5.08 20.47 1.53
CA GLY A 106 -5.88 20.88 0.39
C GLY A 106 -7.06 21.78 0.79
N GLY A 107 -7.99 21.96 -0.15
CA GLY A 107 -9.00 23.02 -0.07
C GLY A 107 -8.48 24.34 -0.66
N GLY A 108 -9.30 25.37 -0.62
CA GLY A 108 -8.96 26.69 -1.17
C GLY A 108 -9.25 27.79 -0.17
N ILE A 109 -8.37 28.80 -0.08
CA ILE A 109 -8.64 30.01 0.71
C ILE A 109 -8.71 31.20 -0.23
N THR A 110 -9.78 31.98 -0.13
CA THR A 110 -9.90 33.25 -0.86
C THR A 110 -9.03 34.34 -0.21
N GLY A 111 -8.74 35.42 -0.95
CA GLY A 111 -8.00 36.55 -0.38
C GLY A 111 -8.71 37.22 0.82
N GLY A 112 -10.03 37.02 0.95
CA GLY A 112 -10.81 37.49 2.11
C GLY A 112 -10.84 36.53 3.29
N GLY A 113 -10.02 35.47 3.30
CA GLY A 113 -9.95 34.52 4.41
C GLY A 113 -11.07 33.48 4.44
N LEU A 114 -11.90 33.35 3.40
CA LEU A 114 -12.87 32.26 3.33
C LEU A 114 -12.17 30.97 2.90
N TYR A 115 -11.99 30.03 3.83
CA TYR A 115 -11.50 28.68 3.53
C TYR A 115 -12.66 27.78 3.10
N THR A 116 -12.47 26.99 2.05
CA THR A 116 -13.40 25.97 1.57
C THR A 116 -12.72 24.60 1.60
N THR A 117 -13.35 23.64 2.28
CA THR A 117 -12.78 22.31 2.53
C THR A 117 -12.71 21.45 1.25
N PRO A 118 -11.84 20.43 1.23
CA PRO A 118 -11.98 19.29 0.32
C PRO A 118 -13.34 18.60 0.50
N ILE A 119 -13.75 17.83 -0.51
CA ILE A 119 -15.03 17.09 -0.51
C ILE A 119 -14.90 15.63 -0.07
N ASN A 120 -13.67 15.10 0.01
CA ASN A 120 -13.41 13.66 0.04
C ASN A 120 -12.68 13.17 1.30
N HIS A 121 -12.38 14.04 2.27
CA HIS A 121 -11.71 13.63 3.51
C HIS A 121 -11.86 14.66 4.63
N GLY A 122 -11.72 14.18 5.86
CA GLY A 122 -11.54 14.98 7.07
C GLY A 122 -10.08 15.00 7.52
N GLY A 123 -9.84 15.64 8.67
CA GLY A 123 -8.55 15.72 9.35
C GLY A 123 -8.34 17.09 9.99
N LEU A 124 -7.12 17.31 10.48
CA LEU A 124 -6.74 18.58 11.10
C LEU A 124 -6.00 19.45 10.08
N VAL A 125 -6.67 20.47 9.53
CA VAL A 125 -6.04 21.40 8.58
C VAL A 125 -5.32 22.53 9.32
N GLN A 126 -4.08 22.81 8.90
CA GLN A 126 -3.27 23.92 9.37
C GLN A 126 -3.34 25.10 8.38
N LEU A 127 -3.71 26.26 8.90
CA LEU A 127 -3.94 27.50 8.17
C LEU A 127 -2.98 28.58 8.68
N GLN A 128 -2.53 29.45 7.79
CA GLN A 128 -1.63 30.54 8.12
C GLN A 128 -2.16 31.88 7.63
N ALA A 129 -2.07 32.87 8.51
CA ALA A 129 -2.24 34.29 8.26
C ALA A 129 -0.86 34.95 8.19
N ASP A 130 -0.57 35.67 7.10
CA ASP A 130 0.67 36.43 6.92
C ASP A 130 0.35 37.90 6.66
N HIS A 131 0.99 38.79 7.41
CA HIS A 131 0.87 40.24 7.22
C HIS A 131 2.19 40.81 6.69
N GLU A 132 2.25 41.04 5.38
CA GLU A 132 3.47 41.40 4.64
C GLU A 132 4.16 42.66 5.20
N ALA A 133 3.36 43.69 5.55
CA ALA A 133 3.91 44.97 5.98
C ALA A 133 4.65 44.90 7.33
N SER A 134 4.27 43.98 8.23
CA SER A 134 4.97 43.77 9.50
C SER A 134 5.89 42.55 9.48
N GLY A 135 5.76 41.65 8.49
CA GLY A 135 6.48 40.38 8.44
C GLY A 135 6.05 39.39 9.54
N LEU A 136 4.85 39.54 10.08
CA LEU A 136 4.31 38.64 11.12
C LEU A 136 3.47 37.53 10.49
N SER A 137 3.54 36.34 11.08
CA SER A 137 2.78 35.16 10.69
C SER A 137 2.09 34.54 11.91
N ALA A 138 0.87 34.05 11.73
CA ALA A 138 0.11 33.37 12.77
C ALA A 138 -0.60 32.14 12.20
N GLN A 139 -0.69 31.06 12.98
CA GLN A 139 -1.31 29.80 12.56
C GLN A 139 -2.58 29.52 13.36
N CYS A 140 -3.56 28.92 12.70
CA CYS A 140 -4.74 28.36 13.32
C CYS A 140 -5.12 27.05 12.63
N ALA A 141 -5.99 26.26 13.27
CA ALA A 141 -6.37 24.95 12.77
C ALA A 141 -7.87 24.71 12.86
N ILE A 142 -8.38 23.88 11.95
CA ILE A 142 -9.76 23.41 11.93
C ILE A 142 -9.74 21.89 11.91
N GLU A 143 -10.46 21.26 12.83
CA GLU A 143 -10.72 19.82 12.80
C GLU A 143 -11.97 19.55 11.96
N ILE A 144 -11.82 18.68 10.96
CA ILE A 144 -12.87 18.37 9.99
C ILE A 144 -13.24 16.90 10.14
N LEU A 145 -14.50 16.62 10.47
CA LEU A 145 -15.09 15.29 10.42
C LEU A 145 -15.82 15.09 9.10
N ALA A 146 -15.42 14.10 8.31
CA ALA A 146 -16.14 13.73 7.09
C ALA A 146 -17.15 12.61 7.37
N VAL A 147 -18.44 12.87 7.11
CA VAL A 147 -19.50 11.87 7.29
C VAL A 147 -20.09 11.46 5.95
N GLY A 148 -20.36 10.17 5.76
CA GLY A 148 -21.01 9.64 4.57
C GLY A 148 -22.08 8.61 4.92
N THR A 149 -23.11 8.54 4.08
CA THR A 149 -24.11 7.47 4.14
C THR A 149 -24.18 6.77 2.79
N ASP A 150 -24.10 5.45 2.81
CA ASP A 150 -24.30 4.58 1.65
C ASP A 150 -25.50 3.67 1.89
N ASN A 151 -26.66 4.10 1.42
CA ASN A 151 -27.90 3.35 1.57
C ASN A 151 -28.19 2.53 0.31
N THR A 152 -27.82 1.24 0.35
CA THR A 152 -28.00 0.33 -0.79
C THR A 152 -29.41 -0.27 -0.86
N THR A 153 -30.31 0.10 0.04
CA THR A 153 -31.66 -0.53 0.17
C THR A 153 -32.72 0.12 -0.72
N SER A 154 -32.43 1.30 -1.27
CA SER A 154 -33.41 2.19 -1.95
C SER A 154 -34.58 2.67 -1.07
N ASP A 155 -34.59 2.38 0.23
CA ASP A 155 -35.60 2.87 1.17
C ASP A 155 -35.05 4.10 1.93
N PRO A 156 -35.55 5.31 1.64
CA PRO A 156 -35.08 6.53 2.29
C PRO A 156 -35.51 6.63 3.76
N LEU A 157 -36.45 5.79 4.22
CA LEU A 157 -36.90 5.77 5.61
C LEU A 157 -35.90 5.07 6.54
N LEU A 158 -34.95 4.32 5.99
CA LEU A 158 -33.98 3.58 6.79
C LEU A 158 -32.89 4.45 7.42
N ASP A 159 -32.56 5.62 6.85
CA ASP A 159 -31.47 6.48 7.35
C ASP A 159 -31.76 7.04 8.76
N ALA A 160 -32.99 7.49 9.02
CA ALA A 160 -33.31 8.23 10.26
C ALA A 160 -33.37 7.36 11.54
N PRO A 161 -33.89 6.11 11.53
CA PRO A 161 -34.03 5.30 12.75
C PRO A 161 -32.74 4.63 13.24
N LEU A 162 -31.69 4.57 12.41
CA LEU A 162 -30.42 3.97 12.77
C LEU A 162 -29.63 4.81 13.77
N HIS A 163 -29.56 6.11 13.53
CA HIS A 163 -28.91 7.08 14.43
C HIS A 163 -29.65 7.28 15.76
N GLY A 164 -30.90 6.79 15.88
CA GLY A 164 -31.71 6.86 17.11
C GLY A 164 -31.88 5.52 17.84
N SER A 165 -31.41 4.41 17.28
CA SER A 165 -31.53 3.09 17.89
C SER A 165 -30.37 2.81 18.84
N SER A 166 -30.67 2.23 20.01
CA SER A 166 -29.64 1.71 20.93
C SER A 166 -29.59 0.19 20.76
N PRO A 167 -28.66 -0.35 19.97
CA PRO A 167 -28.58 -1.79 19.76
C PRO A 167 -28.26 -2.51 21.08
N ILE A 168 -28.84 -3.69 21.25
CA ILE A 168 -28.47 -4.62 22.30
C ILE A 168 -27.08 -5.16 21.97
N GLN A 169 -26.19 -5.16 22.96
CA GLN A 169 -24.84 -5.70 22.85
C GLN A 169 -24.87 -7.20 23.19
N ASP A 170 -24.92 -8.06 22.18
CA ASP A 170 -24.96 -9.53 22.35
C ASP A 170 -24.35 -10.26 21.16
N ASN A 171 -23.22 -10.93 21.39
CA ASN A 171 -22.50 -11.69 20.36
C ASN A 171 -23.30 -12.86 19.77
N ASN A 172 -24.40 -13.30 20.40
CA ASN A 172 -25.22 -14.41 19.90
C ASN A 172 -26.20 -14.01 18.79
N CYS A 173 -26.62 -12.74 18.75
CA CYS A 173 -27.48 -12.21 17.68
C CYS A 173 -26.75 -11.26 16.73
N ALA A 174 -25.56 -10.79 17.12
CA ALA A 174 -24.78 -9.86 16.34
C ALA A 174 -24.28 -10.50 15.03
N PRO A 175 -24.27 -9.74 13.93
CA PRO A 175 -23.53 -10.16 12.74
C PRO A 175 -22.02 -10.18 13.04
N TRP A 176 -21.27 -10.98 12.29
CA TRP A 176 -19.79 -11.00 12.38
C TRP A 176 -19.16 -10.66 11.03
N LEU A 177 -18.03 -9.96 11.07
CA LEU A 177 -17.30 -9.55 9.87
C LEU A 177 -16.50 -10.73 9.32
N ALA A 178 -16.86 -11.19 8.12
CA ALA A 178 -16.20 -12.28 7.42
C ALA A 178 -14.92 -11.84 6.70
N TYR A 179 -14.87 -10.59 6.24
CA TYR A 179 -13.68 -9.97 5.68
C TYR A 179 -13.81 -8.43 5.68
N PRO A 180 -12.73 -7.63 5.83
CA PRO A 180 -11.39 -8.02 6.24
C PRO A 180 -11.34 -8.81 7.55
N LEU A 181 -10.28 -9.58 7.77
CA LEU A 181 -10.14 -10.34 9.00
C LEU A 181 -9.85 -9.39 10.17
N ASP A 182 -10.43 -9.65 11.34
CA ASP A 182 -10.13 -8.88 12.56
C ASP A 182 -8.64 -8.93 12.90
N GLY A 183 -8.08 -7.80 13.34
CA GLY A 183 -6.64 -7.66 13.58
C GLY A 183 -5.77 -7.58 12.32
N SER A 184 -6.36 -7.37 11.13
CA SER A 184 -5.57 -7.11 9.92
C SER A 184 -5.03 -5.68 9.89
N VAL A 185 -3.89 -5.47 9.23
CA VAL A 185 -3.38 -4.14 8.87
C VAL A 185 -3.64 -3.87 7.39
N LEU A 186 -4.54 -2.95 7.07
CA LEU A 186 -4.85 -2.55 5.69
C LEU A 186 -3.75 -1.66 5.14
N ALA A 187 -3.29 -2.00 3.94
CA ALA A 187 -2.41 -1.16 3.17
C ALA A 187 -3.23 -0.10 2.41
N ARG A 188 -2.97 1.18 2.69
CA ARG A 188 -3.65 2.36 2.12
C ARG A 188 -3.50 2.45 0.59
N ASP A 189 -2.41 1.91 0.07
CA ASP A 189 -2.05 1.81 -1.34
C ASP A 189 -2.55 0.52 -2.02
N LEU A 190 -3.31 -0.31 -1.31
CA LEU A 190 -4.07 -1.43 -1.87
C LEU A 190 -5.47 -0.96 -2.29
N ALA A 191 -6.05 -1.61 -3.30
CA ALA A 191 -7.45 -1.41 -3.63
C ALA A 191 -8.35 -1.73 -2.44
N ALA A 192 -9.46 -0.99 -2.30
CA ALA A 192 -10.40 -1.18 -1.20
C ALA A 192 -10.85 -2.65 -1.10
N PRO A 193 -10.79 -3.26 0.10
CA PRO A 193 -11.36 -4.58 0.30
C PRO A 193 -12.89 -4.50 0.25
N GLU A 194 -13.53 -5.53 -0.28
CA GLU A 194 -14.96 -5.71 -0.09
C GLU A 194 -15.22 -6.16 1.35
N PHE A 195 -15.85 -5.32 2.16
CA PHE A 195 -16.29 -5.71 3.49
C PHE A 195 -17.43 -6.71 3.35
N MET A 196 -17.30 -7.88 3.98
CA MET A 196 -18.28 -8.96 3.93
C MET A 196 -18.63 -9.38 5.35
N TRP A 197 -19.90 -9.68 5.61
CA TRP A 197 -20.36 -10.10 6.93
C TRP A 197 -21.35 -11.25 6.85
N THR A 198 -21.61 -11.88 8.00
CA THR A 198 -22.59 -12.96 8.13
C THR A 198 -23.55 -12.62 9.26
N LEU A 199 -24.84 -12.88 9.04
CA LEU A 199 -25.88 -12.64 10.04
C LEU A 199 -25.96 -13.82 11.02
N ALA A 200 -26.13 -13.54 12.32
CA ALA A 200 -26.36 -14.56 13.35
C ALA A 200 -27.85 -14.78 13.68
N GLY A 201 -28.78 -14.24 12.88
CA GLY A 201 -30.22 -14.33 13.12
C GLY A 201 -31.09 -13.99 11.91
N ASN A 202 -32.37 -13.69 12.14
CA ASN A 202 -33.38 -13.40 11.10
C ASN A 202 -33.53 -11.90 10.78
N GLY A 203 -32.51 -11.10 11.07
CA GLY A 203 -32.50 -9.70 10.68
C GLY A 203 -32.54 -9.56 9.15
N ASN A 204 -33.18 -8.50 8.67
CA ASN A 204 -33.35 -8.24 7.23
C ASN A 204 -32.62 -6.97 6.77
N VAL A 205 -32.06 -6.19 7.70
CA VAL A 205 -31.23 -5.01 7.42
C VAL A 205 -29.99 -5.07 8.31
N THR A 206 -28.83 -4.80 7.70
CA THR A 206 -27.55 -4.59 8.39
C THR A 206 -27.12 -3.16 8.23
N VAL A 207 -26.51 -2.64 9.28
CA VAL A 207 -25.84 -1.34 9.28
C VAL A 207 -24.41 -1.50 9.71
N MET A 208 -23.53 -1.13 8.79
CA MET A 208 -22.10 -1.08 9.04
C MET A 208 -21.70 0.36 9.29
N ILE A 209 -20.96 0.60 10.36
CA ILE A 209 -20.32 1.89 10.61
C ILE A 209 -18.82 1.64 10.52
N VAL A 210 -18.17 2.24 9.54
CA VAL A 210 -16.72 2.22 9.39
C VAL A 210 -16.19 3.61 9.71
N SER A 211 -15.30 3.71 10.69
CA SER A 211 -14.81 5.01 11.14
C SER A 211 -13.34 5.02 11.51
N ASN A 212 -12.74 6.20 11.39
CA ASN A 212 -11.46 6.58 11.95
C ASN A 212 -11.65 7.85 12.79
N GLN A 213 -10.58 8.53 13.21
CA GLN A 213 -10.70 9.77 13.98
C GLN A 213 -11.45 10.91 13.25
N TYR A 214 -11.34 10.98 11.92
CA TYR A 214 -11.77 12.11 11.09
C TYR A 214 -12.78 11.74 10.00
N ALA A 215 -13.23 10.49 9.95
CA ALA A 215 -14.22 10.03 9.00
C ALA A 215 -15.14 8.97 9.61
N GLU A 216 -16.42 9.03 9.25
CA GLU A 216 -17.41 8.00 9.56
C GLU A 216 -18.29 7.75 8.33
N ILE A 217 -18.35 6.49 7.90
CA ILE A 217 -19.23 6.05 6.82
C ILE A 217 -20.23 5.05 7.38
N THR A 218 -21.51 5.39 7.26
CA THR A 218 -22.63 4.51 7.61
C THR A 218 -23.16 3.84 6.35
N VAL A 219 -23.12 2.52 6.31
CA VAL A 219 -23.64 1.71 5.21
C VAL A 219 -24.91 1.02 5.67
N VAL A 220 -25.99 1.16 4.93
CA VAL A 220 -27.27 0.51 5.21
C VAL A 220 -27.58 -0.45 4.07
N SER A 221 -27.68 -1.74 4.38
CA SER A 221 -27.83 -2.77 3.37
C SER A 221 -28.77 -3.90 3.79
N THR A 222 -29.49 -4.45 2.82
CA THR A 222 -30.18 -5.75 2.93
C THR A 222 -29.30 -6.91 2.45
N GLY A 223 -28.12 -6.60 1.90
CA GLY A 223 -27.11 -7.57 1.50
C GLY A 223 -26.17 -7.96 2.64
N ASN A 224 -25.07 -8.61 2.26
CA ASN A 224 -24.05 -9.10 3.18
C ASN A 224 -22.62 -8.66 2.80
N SER A 225 -22.50 -7.67 1.91
CA SER A 225 -21.22 -7.07 1.54
C SER A 225 -21.35 -5.59 1.15
N TRP A 226 -20.21 -4.90 1.20
CA TRP A 226 -20.04 -3.51 0.80
C TRP A 226 -18.63 -3.30 0.26
N LEU A 227 -18.54 -2.77 -0.96
CA LEU A 227 -17.28 -2.33 -1.56
C LEU A 227 -17.26 -0.80 -1.56
N PRO A 228 -16.38 -0.14 -0.77
CA PRO A 228 -16.26 1.30 -0.78
C PRO A 228 -15.84 1.80 -2.16
N ASP A 229 -16.42 2.92 -2.60
CA ASP A 229 -15.89 3.63 -3.76
C ASP A 229 -14.57 4.36 -3.43
N ALA A 230 -13.93 4.96 -4.45
CA ALA A 230 -12.65 5.61 -4.27
C ALA A 230 -12.70 6.83 -3.33
N VAL A 231 -13.82 7.56 -3.26
CA VAL A 231 -13.99 8.72 -2.37
C VAL A 231 -14.16 8.25 -0.93
N GLN A 232 -15.04 7.27 -0.72
CA GLN A 232 -15.27 6.64 0.58
C GLN A 232 -13.98 6.00 1.11
N TRP A 233 -13.27 5.25 0.28
CA TRP A 233 -12.01 4.61 0.67
C TRP A 233 -10.94 5.63 1.02
N TYR A 234 -10.80 6.71 0.23
CA TYR A 234 -9.85 7.78 0.52
C TYR A 234 -10.20 8.52 1.82
N ALA A 235 -11.48 8.75 2.12
CA ALA A 235 -11.87 9.34 3.40
C ALA A 235 -11.45 8.47 4.61
N LEU A 236 -11.58 7.15 4.46
CA LEU A 236 -11.24 6.19 5.51
C LEU A 236 -9.73 5.94 5.66
N THR A 237 -8.96 6.02 4.56
CA THR A 237 -7.57 5.53 4.52
C THR A 237 -6.55 6.53 3.99
N GLY A 238 -6.99 7.72 3.56
CA GLY A 238 -6.11 8.75 3.03
C GLY A 238 -5.08 9.23 4.07
N PRO A 239 -4.03 9.95 3.65
CA PRO A 239 -2.91 10.31 4.53
C PRO A 239 -3.28 11.04 5.83
N GLY A 240 -4.42 11.74 5.86
CA GLY A 240 -4.93 12.42 7.07
C GLY A 240 -5.71 11.51 8.04
N ALA A 241 -6.04 10.27 7.66
CA ALA A 241 -6.72 9.32 8.52
C ALA A 241 -5.79 8.74 9.59
N SER A 242 -6.35 8.44 10.77
CA SER A 242 -5.62 7.75 11.86
C SER A 242 -5.09 6.38 11.44
N ASP A 243 -4.20 5.78 12.25
CA ASP A 243 -3.58 4.48 11.97
C ASP A 243 -4.49 3.27 12.27
N THR A 244 -5.78 3.51 12.50
CA THR A 244 -6.76 2.49 12.83
C THR A 244 -8.11 2.84 12.23
N LEU A 245 -8.80 1.82 11.74
CA LEU A 245 -10.21 1.81 11.38
C LEU A 245 -10.99 0.94 12.36
N LYS A 246 -12.18 1.40 12.71
CA LYS A 246 -13.15 0.64 13.51
C LYS A 246 -14.32 0.25 12.64
N VAL A 247 -14.73 -1.01 12.72
CA VAL A 247 -15.92 -1.52 12.04
C VAL A 247 -16.91 -2.03 13.06
N ARG A 248 -18.10 -1.47 13.02
CA ARG A 248 -19.25 -1.89 13.82
C ARG A 248 -20.32 -2.44 12.90
N LEU A 249 -20.95 -3.54 13.29
CA LEU A 249 -22.02 -4.16 12.53
C LEU A 249 -23.26 -4.34 13.42
N ILE A 250 -24.35 -3.73 12.99
CA ILE A 250 -25.64 -3.74 13.66
C ILE A 250 -26.63 -4.47 12.75
N VAL A 251 -27.37 -5.44 13.28
CA VAL A 251 -28.43 -6.12 12.53
C VAL A 251 -29.79 -5.86 13.18
N GLY A 252 -30.82 -5.63 12.37
CA GLY A 252 -32.18 -5.46 12.87
C GLY A 252 -33.23 -6.05 11.94
N HIS A 253 -34.44 -6.17 12.46
CA HIS A 253 -35.63 -6.53 11.68
C HIS A 253 -36.45 -5.27 11.39
N TRP A 254 -36.28 -4.72 10.19
CA TRP A 254 -36.94 -3.52 9.69
C TRP A 254 -38.32 -3.85 9.10
N ASP A 255 -39.33 -3.08 9.50
CA ASP A 255 -40.67 -3.15 8.93
C ASP A 255 -41.01 -1.86 8.17
N ASN A 256 -40.97 -1.93 6.83
CA ASN A 256 -41.29 -0.81 5.94
C ASN A 256 -42.70 -0.24 6.17
N ALA A 257 -43.65 -1.02 6.67
CA ALA A 257 -45.01 -0.54 6.89
C ALA A 257 -45.10 0.40 8.08
N THR A 258 -44.27 0.17 9.10
CA THR A 258 -44.22 1.01 10.32
C THR A 258 -43.08 2.02 10.30
N GLY A 259 -42.09 1.85 9.41
CA GLY A 259 -40.92 2.71 9.34
C GLY A 259 -40.05 2.60 10.59
N ALA A 260 -40.00 1.41 11.20
CA ALA A 260 -39.27 1.15 12.43
C ALA A 260 -38.73 -0.29 12.50
N PHE A 261 -37.75 -0.49 13.37
CA PHE A 261 -37.37 -1.84 13.79
C PHE A 261 -38.44 -2.45 14.69
N THR A 262 -38.81 -3.70 14.43
CA THR A 262 -39.83 -4.41 15.23
C THR A 262 -39.34 -4.78 16.63
N GLU A 263 -38.03 -4.81 16.82
CA GLU A 263 -37.32 -5.10 18.07
C GLU A 263 -36.01 -4.29 18.10
N PRO A 264 -35.39 -4.08 19.27
CA PRO A 264 -34.09 -3.42 19.34
C PRO A 264 -33.07 -4.14 18.45
N PRO A 265 -32.32 -3.42 17.59
CA PRO A 265 -31.25 -4.03 16.80
C PRO A 265 -30.19 -4.68 17.69
N CYS A 266 -29.35 -5.54 17.11
CA CYS A 266 -28.31 -6.27 17.81
C CYS A 266 -26.92 -5.95 17.24
N GLU A 267 -25.93 -5.81 18.11
CA GLU A 267 -24.53 -5.50 17.79
C GLU A 267 -23.60 -6.35 18.66
N ALA A 268 -22.39 -6.62 18.14
CA ALA A 268 -21.36 -7.31 18.90
C ALA A 268 -20.82 -6.41 20.02
N THR A 269 -20.43 -7.03 21.14
CA THR A 269 -19.90 -6.34 22.33
C THR A 269 -18.60 -5.58 22.10
N ALA A 270 -17.91 -5.85 21.00
CA ALA A 270 -16.67 -5.17 20.59
C ALA A 270 -16.74 -4.87 19.09
N ALA A 271 -16.15 -3.73 18.72
CA ALA A 271 -15.91 -3.40 17.32
C ALA A 271 -14.72 -4.21 16.79
N VAL A 272 -14.71 -4.46 15.48
CA VAL A 272 -13.53 -4.95 14.78
C VAL A 272 -12.56 -3.80 14.61
N GLU A 273 -11.27 -4.03 14.88
CA GLU A 273 -10.21 -3.03 14.70
C GLU A 273 -9.25 -3.47 13.60
N LEU A 274 -9.01 -2.57 12.65
CA LEU A 274 -8.11 -2.79 11.51
C LEU A 274 -7.02 -1.73 11.57
N GLY A 275 -5.76 -2.15 11.55
CA GLY A 275 -4.64 -1.21 11.43
C GLY A 275 -4.60 -0.57 10.04
N LEU A 276 -4.00 0.60 9.91
CA LEU A 276 -3.72 1.25 8.63
C LEU A 276 -2.22 1.52 8.49
N ASN A 277 -1.63 1.07 7.39
CA ASN A 277 -0.27 1.45 6.97
C ASN A 277 -0.18 1.43 5.43
N GLN A 278 1.00 1.46 4.83
CA GLN A 278 1.21 1.43 3.39
C GLN A 278 2.41 0.54 3.06
N PHE A 279 2.49 0.10 1.81
CA PHE A 279 3.72 -0.54 1.29
C PHE A 279 4.78 0.51 0.97
N GLY A 280 4.36 1.68 0.48
CA GLY A 280 5.22 2.86 0.29
C GLY A 280 6.11 2.83 -0.93
N THR A 281 6.03 1.74 -1.68
CA THR A 281 6.84 1.48 -2.85
C THR A 281 5.91 0.96 -3.93
N GLN A 282 5.94 1.57 -5.12
CA GLN A 282 5.28 0.98 -6.28
C GLN A 282 5.81 -0.43 -6.45
N SER A 283 4.96 -1.44 -6.36
CA SER A 283 5.38 -2.84 -6.38
C SER A 283 4.35 -3.67 -7.12
N SER A 284 4.74 -4.86 -7.52
CA SER A 284 3.82 -5.86 -8.05
C SER A 284 4.04 -7.20 -7.37
N VAL A 285 2.97 -7.99 -7.25
CA VAL A 285 3.04 -9.38 -6.82
C VAL A 285 2.82 -10.29 -8.01
N TYR A 286 3.78 -11.18 -8.25
CA TYR A 286 3.73 -12.20 -9.29
C TYR A 286 3.38 -13.54 -8.67
N TYR A 287 2.41 -14.26 -9.22
CA TYR A 287 1.98 -15.55 -8.69
C TYR A 287 1.73 -16.55 -9.82
N TRP A 288 1.85 -17.84 -9.50
CA TRP A 288 1.60 -18.91 -10.44
C TRP A 288 0.13 -19.32 -10.43
N ASN A 289 -0.45 -19.48 -11.61
CA ASN A 289 -1.77 -20.04 -11.80
C ASN A 289 -1.68 -21.33 -12.66
N PRO A 290 -2.08 -22.50 -12.10
CA PRO A 290 -1.99 -23.79 -12.76
C PRO A 290 -2.92 -23.90 -13.97
N SER A 291 -4.07 -23.20 -13.97
CA SER A 291 -5.05 -23.24 -15.07
C SER A 291 -4.47 -22.68 -16.37
N THR A 292 -3.53 -21.75 -16.27
CA THR A 292 -2.77 -21.20 -17.41
C THR A 292 -1.36 -21.79 -17.55
N SER A 293 -0.92 -22.60 -16.57
CA SER A 293 0.47 -23.07 -16.47
C SER A 293 1.46 -21.91 -16.60
N GLY A 294 1.19 -20.81 -15.88
CA GLY A 294 1.86 -19.53 -16.10
C GLY A 294 1.75 -18.57 -14.94
N LEU A 295 2.53 -17.50 -15.03
CA LEU A 295 2.67 -16.42 -14.07
C LEU A 295 1.75 -15.25 -14.42
N TRP A 296 1.10 -14.74 -13.39
CA TRP A 296 0.23 -13.57 -13.41
C TRP A 296 0.81 -12.49 -12.50
N VAL A 297 0.48 -11.24 -12.79
CA VAL A 297 0.96 -10.08 -12.03
C VAL A 297 -0.21 -9.20 -11.61
N VAL A 298 -0.16 -8.75 -10.35
CA VAL A 298 -1.00 -7.67 -9.82
C VAL A 298 -0.10 -6.55 -9.35
N GLY A 299 -0.27 -5.35 -9.91
CA GLY A 299 0.35 -4.15 -9.34
C GLY A 299 -0.36 -3.73 -8.06
N ILE A 300 0.39 -3.28 -7.05
CA ILE A 300 -0.18 -2.67 -5.85
C ILE A 300 -1.00 -1.43 -6.25
N GLY A 301 -2.24 -1.36 -5.75
CA GLY A 301 -3.26 -0.39 -6.16
C GLY A 301 -4.05 -0.79 -7.41
N GLY A 302 -3.67 -1.88 -8.09
CA GLY A 302 -4.40 -2.45 -9.22
C GLY A 302 -5.63 -3.25 -8.76
N THR A 303 -6.65 -3.33 -9.62
CA THR A 303 -7.91 -4.05 -9.36
C THR A 303 -8.06 -5.35 -10.15
N SER A 304 -7.08 -5.68 -11.02
CA SER A 304 -7.09 -6.92 -11.81
C SER A 304 -5.69 -7.44 -12.04
N ALA A 305 -5.55 -8.77 -12.03
CA ALA A 305 -4.35 -9.46 -12.45
C ALA A 305 -4.25 -9.51 -13.98
N GLN A 306 -3.02 -9.50 -14.49
CA GLN A 306 -2.73 -9.67 -15.92
C GLN A 306 -1.81 -10.88 -16.12
N PRO A 307 -1.97 -11.65 -17.23
CA PRO A 307 -1.00 -12.67 -17.57
C PRO A 307 0.34 -12.00 -17.88
N TRP A 308 1.44 -12.59 -17.39
CA TRP A 308 2.78 -12.07 -17.62
C TRP A 308 3.62 -13.01 -18.49
N LEU A 309 3.73 -14.28 -18.10
CA LEU A 309 4.38 -15.33 -18.89
C LEU A 309 3.63 -16.64 -18.70
N ASP A 310 3.26 -17.32 -19.79
CA ASP A 310 2.47 -18.54 -19.71
C ASP A 310 2.82 -19.57 -20.78
N ALA A 311 2.14 -20.72 -20.76
CA ALA A 311 2.38 -21.77 -21.74
C ALA A 311 1.96 -21.41 -23.16
N SER A 312 1.09 -20.41 -23.35
CA SER A 312 0.66 -19.97 -24.69
C SER A 312 1.74 -19.17 -25.41
N THR A 313 2.58 -18.47 -24.64
CA THR A 313 3.70 -17.64 -25.12
C THR A 313 5.00 -18.42 -25.17
N THR A 314 5.28 -19.22 -24.15
CA THR A 314 6.57 -19.92 -24.00
C THR A 314 6.59 -21.34 -24.57
N ASN A 315 5.42 -21.98 -24.75
CA ASN A 315 5.26 -23.42 -24.97
C ASN A 315 5.67 -24.31 -23.77
N TRP A 316 5.89 -23.73 -22.59
CA TRP A 316 6.25 -24.44 -21.37
C TRP A 316 5.36 -24.04 -20.21
N CYS A 317 5.20 -24.91 -19.21
CA CYS A 317 4.72 -24.43 -17.91
C CYS A 317 5.75 -23.45 -17.34
N VAL A 318 5.34 -22.25 -16.95
CA VAL A 318 6.21 -21.26 -16.32
C VAL A 318 5.84 -21.15 -14.85
N GLY A 319 6.76 -21.44 -13.93
CA GLY A 319 6.51 -21.44 -12.49
C GLY A 319 7.79 -21.44 -11.66
N CYS A 320 7.68 -21.84 -10.38
CA CYS A 320 8.79 -21.89 -9.41
C CYS A 320 9.71 -20.66 -9.50
N HIS A 321 9.11 -19.48 -9.52
CA HIS A 321 9.80 -18.23 -9.76
C HIS A 321 10.33 -17.58 -8.49
N SER A 322 11.32 -16.71 -8.66
CA SER A 322 11.94 -15.94 -7.60
C SER A 322 12.51 -14.64 -8.18
N ALA A 323 12.48 -13.58 -7.38
CA ALA A 323 13.20 -12.34 -7.59
C ALA A 323 13.95 -12.02 -6.31
N ASN A 324 15.02 -11.23 -6.40
CA ASN A 324 15.71 -10.71 -5.23
C ASN A 324 15.21 -9.29 -4.97
N LEU A 325 14.88 -8.94 -3.72
CA LEU A 325 14.43 -7.58 -3.40
C LEU A 325 15.49 -6.51 -3.69
N GLY A 326 16.78 -6.87 -3.64
CA GLY A 326 17.90 -6.02 -4.06
C GLY A 326 18.04 -5.87 -5.59
N ASN A 327 17.40 -6.74 -6.39
CA ASN A 327 17.34 -6.65 -7.85
C ASN A 327 15.94 -6.98 -8.39
N PRO A 328 15.05 -5.99 -8.49
CA PRO A 328 13.72 -6.22 -9.03
C PRO A 328 13.66 -6.37 -10.56
N ASP A 329 14.74 -6.07 -11.28
CA ASP A 329 14.71 -6.05 -12.76
C ASP A 329 14.82 -7.45 -13.36
N LEU A 330 15.29 -8.44 -12.60
CA LEU A 330 15.46 -9.81 -13.05
C LEU A 330 14.59 -10.77 -12.25
N MET A 331 14.02 -11.75 -12.95
CA MET A 331 13.31 -12.87 -12.34
C MET A 331 13.89 -14.19 -12.85
N ALA A 332 14.16 -15.10 -11.92
CA ALA A 332 14.46 -16.48 -12.25
C ALA A 332 13.17 -17.31 -12.21
N THR A 333 12.96 -18.16 -13.22
CA THR A 333 11.75 -18.94 -13.44
C THR A 333 12.12 -20.34 -13.93
N ASN A 334 11.25 -21.31 -13.67
CA ASN A 334 11.37 -22.66 -14.22
C ASN A 334 10.43 -22.78 -15.43
N PHE A 335 10.98 -23.24 -16.55
CA PHE A 335 10.22 -23.60 -17.75
C PHE A 335 10.12 -25.12 -17.88
N GLY A 336 8.90 -25.66 -17.86
CA GLY A 336 8.60 -27.08 -18.04
C GLY A 336 8.15 -27.81 -16.77
N GLY A 337 8.13 -27.14 -15.63
CA GLY A 337 7.79 -27.72 -14.33
C GLY A 337 8.96 -28.47 -13.71
N GLY A 338 8.66 -29.44 -12.84
CA GLY A 338 9.67 -30.24 -12.16
C GLY A 338 10.71 -30.84 -13.11
N ASN A 339 11.99 -30.61 -12.80
CA ASN A 339 13.18 -30.94 -13.59
C ASN A 339 13.22 -30.28 -14.98
N GLY A 340 12.50 -29.18 -15.14
CA GLY A 340 12.56 -28.31 -16.31
C GLY A 340 13.82 -27.43 -16.33
N TRP A 341 13.70 -26.30 -17.01
CA TRP A 341 14.81 -25.41 -17.33
C TRP A 341 14.81 -24.18 -16.42
N ALA A 342 15.96 -23.88 -15.81
CA ALA A 342 16.18 -22.60 -15.16
C ALA A 342 16.33 -21.50 -16.22
N VAL A 343 15.49 -20.48 -16.15
CA VAL A 343 15.42 -19.36 -17.08
C VAL A 343 15.49 -18.07 -16.29
N VAL A 344 16.30 -17.11 -16.76
CA VAL A 344 16.36 -15.76 -16.19
C VAL A 344 15.85 -14.77 -17.23
N VAL A 345 14.90 -13.94 -16.83
CA VAL A 345 14.26 -12.94 -17.70
C VAL A 345 14.37 -11.54 -17.10
N ASN A 346 14.30 -10.53 -17.95
CA ASN A 346 14.02 -9.16 -17.49
C ASN A 346 12.54 -9.03 -17.16
N VAL A 347 12.19 -8.42 -16.03
CA VAL A 347 10.80 -8.29 -15.59
C VAL A 347 9.95 -7.47 -16.59
N ASN A 348 10.56 -6.47 -17.23
CA ASN A 348 9.90 -5.58 -18.18
C ASN A 348 9.99 -6.07 -19.64
N ASP A 349 10.84 -7.05 -19.93
CA ASP A 349 10.95 -7.71 -21.24
C ASP A 349 11.12 -9.23 -21.08
N PRO A 350 10.06 -9.93 -20.64
CA PRO A 350 10.13 -11.35 -20.31
C PRO A 350 10.34 -12.26 -21.53
N ASP A 351 10.02 -11.78 -22.73
CA ASP A 351 10.12 -12.55 -23.98
C ASP A 351 11.57 -12.66 -24.48
N SER A 352 12.49 -11.87 -23.92
CA SER A 352 13.92 -11.84 -24.25
C SER A 352 14.76 -12.36 -23.07
N PRO A 353 14.82 -13.68 -22.83
CA PRO A 353 15.51 -14.23 -21.65
C PRO A 353 17.02 -13.97 -21.68
N VAL A 354 17.57 -13.59 -20.51
CA VAL A 354 19.00 -13.46 -20.24
C VAL A 354 19.66 -14.83 -20.23
N ILE A 355 19.06 -15.79 -19.50
CA ILE A 355 19.39 -17.21 -19.60
C ILE A 355 18.19 -17.91 -20.22
N PRO A 356 18.29 -18.42 -21.47
CA PRO A 356 17.16 -19.05 -22.13
C PRO A 356 16.96 -20.50 -21.67
N ALA A 357 15.76 -21.02 -21.92
CA ALA A 357 15.43 -22.43 -21.67
C ALA A 357 16.36 -23.40 -22.43
N GLN A 358 16.34 -24.68 -22.03
CA GLN A 358 17.15 -25.76 -22.61
C GLN A 358 18.68 -25.62 -22.43
N GLN A 359 19.13 -24.71 -21.56
CA GLN A 359 20.55 -24.54 -21.25
C GLN A 359 20.97 -25.09 -19.89
N ARG A 360 20.09 -24.97 -18.89
CA ARG A 360 20.36 -25.38 -17.50
C ARG A 360 19.10 -26.02 -16.92
N GLU A 361 19.25 -27.20 -16.34
CA GLU A 361 18.16 -27.84 -15.60
C GLU A 361 18.10 -27.26 -14.18
N GLY A 362 16.91 -27.05 -13.63
CA GLY A 362 16.77 -26.54 -12.28
C GLY A 362 15.32 -26.43 -11.84
N ASN A 363 15.07 -26.51 -10.54
CA ASN A 363 13.74 -26.51 -9.94
C ASN A 363 13.44 -25.20 -9.23
N PHE A 364 14.17 -24.90 -8.16
CA PHE A 364 14.07 -23.66 -7.42
C PHE A 364 15.32 -22.82 -7.63
N MET A 365 15.16 -21.51 -7.62
CA MET A 365 16.22 -20.58 -7.97
C MET A 365 16.31 -19.44 -6.97
N ALA A 366 17.49 -18.83 -6.91
CA ALA A 366 17.73 -17.59 -6.20
C ALA A 366 18.77 -16.76 -6.96
N LEU A 367 18.45 -15.49 -7.23
CA LEU A 367 19.38 -14.51 -7.80
C LEU A 367 20.09 -13.77 -6.67
N ASN A 368 21.37 -13.44 -6.85
CA ASN A 368 22.04 -12.48 -5.96
C ASN A 368 21.50 -11.06 -6.19
N PRO A 369 21.69 -10.13 -5.25
CA PRO A 369 21.15 -8.77 -5.37
C PRO A 369 21.77 -7.95 -6.50
N GLU A 370 22.88 -8.38 -7.12
CA GLU A 370 23.40 -7.73 -8.32
C GLU A 370 22.84 -8.33 -9.63
N GLY A 371 22.14 -9.47 -9.57
CA GLY A 371 21.63 -10.19 -10.75
C GLY A 371 22.71 -10.82 -11.63
N THR A 372 23.92 -10.99 -11.11
CA THR A 372 25.09 -11.54 -11.83
C THR A 372 25.33 -13.02 -11.55
N ARG A 373 24.66 -13.58 -10.54
CA ARG A 373 24.76 -14.97 -10.11
C ARG A 373 23.37 -15.56 -9.93
N LEU A 374 23.25 -16.82 -10.34
CA LEU A 374 22.06 -17.64 -10.14
C LEU A 374 22.46 -18.87 -9.35
N VAL A 375 21.77 -19.11 -8.23
CA VAL A 375 21.73 -20.43 -7.60
C VAL A 375 20.50 -21.17 -8.09
N ARG A 376 20.67 -22.43 -8.46
CA ARG A 376 19.55 -23.32 -8.80
C ARG A 376 19.68 -24.66 -8.09
N SER A 377 18.56 -25.18 -7.58
CA SER A 377 18.49 -26.55 -7.07
C SER A 377 18.23 -27.52 -8.23
N PHE A 378 18.94 -28.64 -8.25
CA PHE A 378 18.62 -29.74 -9.15
C PHE A 378 19.07 -31.07 -8.54
N HIS A 379 18.11 -31.96 -8.27
CA HIS A 379 18.34 -33.28 -7.66
C HIS A 379 19.11 -33.20 -6.33
N GLY A 380 18.73 -32.26 -5.46
CA GLY A 380 19.33 -32.10 -4.13
C GLY A 380 20.72 -31.46 -4.13
N VAL A 381 21.13 -30.85 -5.23
CA VAL A 381 22.40 -30.12 -5.35
C VAL A 381 22.11 -28.68 -5.73
N LEU A 382 22.77 -27.73 -5.05
CA LEU A 382 22.76 -26.32 -5.45
C LEU A 382 23.92 -26.05 -6.42
N TYR A 383 23.57 -25.62 -7.63
CA TYR A 383 24.50 -25.19 -8.67
C TYR A 383 24.59 -23.66 -8.68
N LEU A 384 25.77 -23.15 -8.99
CA LEU A 384 26.05 -21.74 -9.20
C LEU A 384 26.35 -21.49 -10.67
N ASP A 385 25.65 -20.53 -11.26
CA ASP A 385 25.84 -20.06 -12.63
C ASP A 385 26.20 -18.57 -12.64
N ASP A 386 27.05 -18.17 -13.59
CA ASP A 386 27.28 -16.77 -13.95
C ASP A 386 26.19 -16.35 -14.95
N VAL A 387 25.39 -15.34 -14.59
CA VAL A 387 24.28 -14.85 -15.40
C VAL A 387 24.78 -13.99 -16.57
N VAL A 388 25.88 -13.26 -16.39
CA VAL A 388 26.41 -12.31 -17.37
C VAL A 388 27.09 -13.03 -18.54
N SER A 389 27.94 -14.01 -18.23
CA SER A 389 28.59 -14.85 -19.25
C SER A 389 27.77 -16.06 -19.63
N ASN A 390 26.67 -16.33 -18.92
CA ASN A 390 25.80 -17.49 -19.10
C ASN A 390 26.58 -18.82 -19.09
N THR A 391 27.37 -19.02 -18.03
CA THR A 391 28.26 -20.18 -17.86
C THR A 391 28.10 -20.80 -16.48
N PRO A 392 28.11 -22.14 -16.34
CA PRO A 392 28.12 -22.77 -15.03
C PRO A 392 29.46 -22.53 -14.34
N ILE A 393 29.42 -22.19 -13.06
CA ILE A 393 30.61 -22.01 -12.22
C ILE A 393 30.93 -23.32 -11.49
N GLY A 394 29.93 -23.94 -10.88
CA GLY A 394 30.12 -25.17 -10.11
C GLY A 394 28.95 -25.48 -9.18
N THR A 395 29.23 -26.17 -8.09
CA THR A 395 28.28 -26.52 -7.03
C THR A 395 28.66 -25.85 -5.71
N LEU A 396 27.66 -25.54 -4.89
CA LEU A 396 27.87 -24.96 -3.57
C LEU A 396 28.21 -26.03 -2.51
N PRO A 397 28.93 -25.66 -1.44
CA PRO A 397 29.33 -26.60 -0.38
C PRO A 397 28.18 -26.92 0.59
N THR A 398 27.05 -27.40 0.08
CA THR A 398 25.85 -27.72 0.88
C THR A 398 25.90 -29.12 1.48
N THR A 399 25.08 -29.37 2.50
CA THR A 399 24.84 -30.71 3.07
C THR A 399 23.44 -31.21 2.72
N GLY A 400 23.21 -32.51 2.92
CA GLY A 400 21.91 -33.14 2.68
C GLY A 400 21.45 -33.06 1.22
N TYR A 401 20.14 -33.27 1.04
CA TYR A 401 19.44 -32.99 -0.21
C TYR A 401 19.03 -31.50 -0.20
N ALA A 402 19.81 -30.66 -0.88
CA ALA A 402 19.68 -29.21 -0.84
C ALA A 402 18.68 -28.68 -1.88
N THR A 403 17.68 -27.90 -1.43
CA THR A 403 16.64 -27.29 -2.26
C THR A 403 16.15 -25.96 -1.69
N HIS A 404 15.21 -25.30 -2.38
CA HIS A 404 14.58 -24.04 -1.97
C HIS A 404 15.57 -22.95 -1.55
N PRO A 405 16.56 -22.60 -2.40
CA PRO A 405 17.49 -21.54 -2.07
C PRO A 405 16.78 -20.18 -2.04
N ASP A 406 17.27 -19.28 -1.20
CA ASP A 406 16.96 -17.85 -1.22
C ASP A 406 18.21 -17.05 -0.86
N TRP A 407 18.47 -15.96 -1.59
CA TRP A 407 19.65 -15.13 -1.40
C TRP A 407 19.25 -13.86 -0.66
N SER A 408 19.97 -13.55 0.42
CA SER A 408 19.76 -12.32 1.19
C SER A 408 19.77 -11.08 0.28
N PRO A 409 18.86 -10.12 0.49
CA PRO A 409 18.92 -8.82 -0.17
C PRO A 409 20.24 -8.06 0.04
N ALA A 410 20.92 -8.29 1.18
CA ALA A 410 22.25 -7.73 1.46
C ALA A 410 23.38 -8.41 0.67
N GLY A 411 23.16 -9.61 0.11
CA GLY A 411 24.11 -10.34 -0.73
C GLY A 411 25.16 -11.14 0.02
N ASP A 412 25.17 -11.09 1.35
CA ASP A 412 26.18 -11.69 2.24
C ASP A 412 25.84 -13.11 2.69
N ALA A 413 24.65 -13.62 2.36
CA ALA A 413 24.21 -14.96 2.73
C ALA A 413 23.22 -15.61 1.76
N LEU A 414 23.24 -16.95 1.73
CA LEU A 414 22.27 -17.80 1.03
C LEU A 414 21.65 -18.79 2.03
N VAL A 415 20.32 -18.85 2.11
CA VAL A 415 19.58 -19.83 2.92
C VAL A 415 19.01 -20.92 2.02
N TYR A 416 18.87 -22.14 2.53
CA TYR A 416 18.27 -23.25 1.80
C TYR A 416 17.67 -24.31 2.74
N SER A 417 16.84 -25.20 2.19
CA SER A 417 16.35 -26.39 2.90
C SER A 417 17.32 -27.56 2.68
N SER A 418 17.83 -28.15 3.76
CA SER A 418 18.70 -29.34 3.75
C SER A 418 17.95 -30.56 4.24
N CYS A 419 17.68 -31.52 3.36
CA CYS A 419 16.76 -32.61 3.65
C CYS A 419 17.46 -33.98 3.74
N GLY A 420 17.04 -34.81 4.70
CA GLY A 420 17.70 -36.09 4.96
C GLY A 420 17.48 -37.17 3.89
N ASN A 421 16.32 -37.22 3.24
CA ASN A 421 16.03 -38.18 2.18
C ASN A 421 14.91 -37.66 1.27
N SER A 422 15.22 -37.28 0.03
CA SER A 422 14.23 -36.81 -0.94
C SER A 422 14.68 -37.21 -2.35
N SER A 423 13.73 -37.28 -3.28
CA SER A 423 13.99 -37.62 -4.69
C SER A 423 13.54 -36.54 -5.67
N GLN A 424 12.81 -35.54 -5.18
CA GLN A 424 12.25 -34.45 -5.95
C GLN A 424 12.39 -33.16 -5.14
N ASP A 425 12.85 -32.09 -5.79
CA ASP A 425 13.13 -30.81 -5.13
C ASP A 425 11.88 -30.14 -4.56
N TRP A 426 10.69 -30.41 -5.14
CA TRP A 426 9.41 -29.81 -4.75
C TRP A 426 8.62 -30.63 -3.72
N GLN A 427 9.02 -31.87 -3.46
CA GLN A 427 8.36 -32.82 -2.56
C GLN A 427 9.35 -33.34 -1.53
N VAL A 428 9.78 -32.43 -0.66
CA VAL A 428 10.78 -32.73 0.35
C VAL A 428 10.17 -32.94 1.73
N TRP A 429 10.89 -33.69 2.54
CA TRP A 429 10.60 -34.00 3.94
C TRP A 429 11.93 -34.22 4.67
N ASN A 430 11.90 -34.22 6.00
CA ASN A 430 13.11 -34.32 6.84
C ASN A 430 14.09 -33.17 6.64
N CYS A 431 13.55 -31.98 6.49
CA CYS A 431 14.34 -30.81 6.18
C CYS A 431 14.66 -29.98 7.43
N ALA A 432 15.90 -29.51 7.47
CA ALA A 432 16.41 -28.44 8.30
C ALA A 432 16.55 -27.15 7.46
N ILE A 433 16.72 -26.00 8.11
CA ILE A 433 17.09 -24.74 7.45
C ILE A 433 18.58 -24.50 7.65
N HIS A 434 19.31 -24.36 6.55
CA HIS A 434 20.75 -24.17 6.53
C HIS A 434 21.11 -22.88 5.79
N GLN A 435 22.32 -22.39 6.02
CA GLN A 435 22.84 -21.17 5.44
C GLN A 435 24.32 -21.29 5.06
N LEU A 436 24.68 -20.60 3.98
CA LEU A 436 26.04 -20.31 3.55
C LEU A 436 26.31 -18.82 3.63
N GLU A 437 27.45 -18.44 4.21
CA GLU A 437 28.01 -17.08 4.10
C GLU A 437 28.55 -16.86 2.67
N VAL A 438 28.33 -15.69 2.10
CA VAL A 438 28.94 -15.23 0.86
C VAL A 438 30.14 -14.34 1.22
N LEU A 439 31.33 -14.82 0.89
CA LEU A 439 32.58 -14.16 1.24
C LEU A 439 32.87 -12.97 0.29
N PRO A 440 33.71 -12.00 0.69
CA PRO A 440 33.99 -10.80 -0.12
C PRO A 440 34.58 -11.07 -1.52
N ASP A 441 35.16 -12.25 -1.75
CA ASP A 441 35.68 -12.66 -3.06
C ASP A 441 34.62 -13.37 -3.94
N GLY A 442 33.38 -13.46 -3.46
CA GLY A 442 32.26 -14.14 -4.12
C GLY A 442 32.25 -15.66 -3.94
N SER A 443 33.16 -16.21 -3.14
CA SER A 443 33.10 -17.63 -2.74
C SER A 443 32.14 -17.85 -1.56
N PHE A 444 31.84 -19.11 -1.25
CA PHE A 444 30.91 -19.48 -0.19
C PHE A 444 31.67 -20.08 1.00
N GLY A 445 31.27 -19.66 2.20
CA GLY A 445 31.75 -20.19 3.46
C GLY A 445 31.28 -21.63 3.73
N ALA A 446 31.53 -22.10 4.95
CA ALA A 446 31.08 -23.42 5.38
C ALA A 446 29.57 -23.45 5.60
N ASP A 447 28.97 -24.62 5.38
CA ASP A 447 27.57 -24.89 5.71
C ASP A 447 27.28 -24.76 7.21
N SER A 448 26.21 -24.06 7.54
CA SER A 448 25.78 -23.80 8.91
C SER A 448 24.28 -24.06 9.08
N VAL A 449 23.88 -24.54 10.26
CA VAL A 449 22.49 -24.84 10.59
C VAL A 449 21.85 -23.61 11.24
N VAL A 450 20.72 -23.14 10.69
CA VAL A 450 19.90 -22.06 11.26
C VAL A 450 18.78 -22.65 12.11
N VAL A 451 18.04 -23.62 11.55
CA VAL A 451 17.02 -24.40 12.25
C VAL A 451 17.36 -25.88 12.11
N PRO A 452 17.67 -26.59 13.22
CA PRO A 452 18.06 -28.00 13.16
C PRO A 452 16.90 -28.88 12.70
N ALA A 453 17.22 -30.04 12.10
CA ALA A 453 16.21 -31.04 11.77
C ALA A 453 15.52 -31.54 13.05
N ASP A 454 14.21 -31.78 12.96
CA ASP A 454 13.38 -32.26 14.05
C ASP A 454 12.59 -33.50 13.59
N SER A 455 12.43 -34.51 14.44
CA SER A 455 11.71 -35.73 14.08
C SER A 455 10.19 -35.53 13.91
N ASP A 456 9.65 -34.48 14.52
CA ASP A 456 8.23 -34.19 14.54
C ASP A 456 7.85 -33.12 13.51
N TRP A 457 8.82 -32.44 12.90
CA TRP A 457 8.58 -31.32 12.00
C TRP A 457 9.39 -31.40 10.71
N ASN A 458 8.90 -30.73 9.68
CA ASN A 458 9.61 -30.52 8.43
C ASN A 458 9.71 -29.02 8.13
N TYR A 459 10.90 -28.51 7.77
CA TYR A 459 11.14 -27.08 7.55
C TYR A 459 11.59 -26.77 6.13
N TYR A 460 10.90 -25.86 5.42
CA TYR A 460 11.11 -25.66 3.98
C TYR A 460 10.68 -24.27 3.49
N TYR A 461 10.98 -23.95 2.22
CA TYR A 461 10.73 -22.64 1.59
C TYR A 461 11.23 -21.42 2.40
N PRO A 462 12.51 -21.39 2.84
CA PRO A 462 13.03 -20.22 3.53
C PRO A 462 13.10 -19.00 2.60
N SER A 463 12.89 -17.81 3.16
CA SER A 463 13.03 -16.52 2.47
C SER A 463 13.52 -15.43 3.42
N TYR A 464 14.50 -14.65 2.98
CA TYR A 464 15.07 -13.54 3.74
C TYR A 464 14.16 -12.32 3.78
N SER A 465 14.07 -11.70 4.95
CA SER A 465 13.46 -10.38 5.12
C SER A 465 14.20 -9.31 4.32
N PRO A 466 13.55 -8.16 4.05
CA PRO A 466 14.15 -7.08 3.28
C PRO A 466 15.45 -6.53 3.88
N ASP A 467 15.56 -6.55 5.21
CA ASP A 467 16.74 -6.15 5.98
C ASP A 467 17.78 -7.29 6.18
N SER A 468 17.54 -8.45 5.57
CA SER A 468 18.35 -9.68 5.69
C SER A 468 18.54 -10.21 7.12
N SER A 469 17.81 -9.68 8.11
CA SER A 469 18.00 -10.03 9.52
C SER A 469 17.12 -11.19 9.99
N TRP A 470 16.10 -11.56 9.21
CA TRP A 470 15.14 -12.61 9.52
C TRP A 470 14.92 -13.54 8.34
N ILE A 471 14.50 -14.77 8.65
CA ILE A 471 14.13 -15.79 7.67
C ILE A 471 12.71 -16.24 7.97
N ALA A 472 11.79 -16.01 7.03
CA ALA A 472 10.48 -16.62 7.05
C ALA A 472 10.55 -17.99 6.37
N PHE A 473 9.84 -18.99 6.87
CA PHE A 473 9.83 -20.33 6.29
C PHE A 473 8.55 -21.08 6.64
N ASN A 474 8.35 -22.24 6.03
CA ASN A 474 7.24 -23.12 6.36
C ASN A 474 7.64 -24.23 7.32
N ARG A 475 6.72 -24.57 8.23
CA ARG A 475 6.76 -25.84 8.94
C ARG A 475 5.48 -26.63 8.74
N HIS A 476 5.54 -27.96 8.86
CA HIS A 476 4.34 -28.78 9.06
C HIS A 476 4.67 -30.00 9.92
N ALA A 477 3.64 -30.57 10.56
CA ALA A 477 3.80 -31.71 11.46
C ALA A 477 4.04 -33.02 10.70
N GLY A 478 5.05 -33.76 11.14
CA GLY A 478 5.44 -35.05 10.62
C GLY A 478 6.54 -34.97 9.56
N ASN A 479 7.49 -35.88 9.72
CA ASN A 479 8.72 -35.91 8.95
C ASN A 479 8.83 -37.26 8.20
N SER A 480 7.97 -37.46 7.19
CA SER A 480 7.96 -38.69 6.39
C SER A 480 7.56 -38.42 4.96
N SER A 481 7.81 -39.38 4.06
CA SER A 481 7.42 -39.29 2.65
C SER A 481 5.90 -39.18 2.39
N ASN A 482 5.06 -39.33 3.42
CA ASN A 482 3.62 -39.13 3.31
C ASN A 482 3.21 -37.66 3.59
N ASN A 483 4.13 -36.85 4.13
CA ASN A 483 3.90 -35.47 4.53
C ASN A 483 4.94 -34.57 3.86
N LEU A 484 4.68 -34.22 2.60
CA LEU A 484 5.62 -33.53 1.72
C LEU A 484 5.40 -32.01 1.74
N SER A 485 6.40 -31.23 1.34
CA SER A 485 6.38 -29.76 1.34
C SER A 485 5.37 -29.10 0.38
N TYR A 486 4.98 -29.76 -0.71
CA TYR A 486 4.17 -29.13 -1.75
C TYR A 486 2.71 -28.93 -1.32
N ASP A 487 2.25 -27.68 -1.24
CA ASP A 487 0.86 -27.31 -0.94
C ASP A 487 0.29 -28.09 0.26
N ASN A 488 1.12 -28.24 1.30
CA ASN A 488 0.82 -29.12 2.42
C ASN A 488 -0.30 -28.54 3.27
N PHE A 489 -1.39 -29.30 3.45
CA PHE A 489 -2.57 -28.85 4.18
C PHE A 489 -2.27 -28.28 5.56
N GLY A 490 -1.37 -28.92 6.32
CA GLY A 490 -0.97 -28.52 7.68
C GLY A 490 0.21 -27.56 7.75
N ALA A 491 0.58 -26.89 6.64
CA ALA A 491 1.67 -25.93 6.63
C ALA A 491 1.33 -24.67 7.46
N GLU A 492 2.31 -24.23 8.24
CA GLU A 492 2.31 -23.04 9.07
C GLU A 492 3.47 -22.12 8.67
N LEU A 493 3.33 -20.83 8.94
CA LEU A 493 4.36 -19.83 8.68
C LEU A 493 5.20 -19.62 9.94
N MET A 494 6.51 -19.61 9.76
CA MET A 494 7.49 -19.46 10.83
C MET A 494 8.43 -18.31 10.53
N LEU A 495 9.03 -17.76 11.58
CA LEU A 495 10.06 -16.74 11.51
C LEU A 495 11.24 -17.10 12.43
N VAL A 496 12.47 -16.87 12.00
CA VAL A 496 13.66 -17.07 12.82
C VAL A 496 14.70 -15.98 12.52
N PRO A 497 15.51 -15.52 13.49
CA PRO A 497 16.64 -14.65 13.18
C PRO A 497 17.59 -15.32 12.17
N ALA A 498 18.17 -14.53 11.27
CA ALA A 498 19.05 -15.06 10.23
C ALA A 498 20.26 -15.83 10.81
N TRP A 499 20.76 -15.40 11.97
CA TRP A 499 21.85 -16.07 12.69
C TRP A 499 21.43 -17.27 13.55
N GLY A 500 20.17 -17.71 13.46
CA GLY A 500 19.60 -18.80 14.24
C GLY A 500 19.02 -18.36 15.59
N GLY A 501 18.30 -19.28 16.23
CA GLY A 501 17.54 -19.04 17.45
C GLY A 501 16.29 -19.90 17.50
N ASP A 502 15.40 -19.63 18.44
CA ASP A 502 14.11 -20.32 18.53
C ASP A 502 13.15 -19.75 17.47
N PRO A 503 12.58 -20.59 16.57
CA PRO A 503 11.61 -20.12 15.61
C PRO A 503 10.28 -19.70 16.24
N ILE A 504 9.74 -18.57 15.78
CA ILE A 504 8.47 -18.00 16.19
C ILE A 504 7.38 -18.46 15.20
N LEU A 505 6.26 -18.96 15.71
CA LEU A 505 5.06 -19.20 14.91
C LEU A 505 4.41 -17.85 14.59
N LEU A 506 4.16 -17.60 13.31
CA LEU A 506 3.36 -16.46 12.86
C LEU A 506 1.87 -16.83 13.01
N GLU A 507 1.38 -16.83 14.25
CA GLU A 507 0.08 -17.39 14.63
C GLU A 507 -1.07 -16.63 13.97
N SER A 508 -1.05 -15.30 14.02
CA SER A 508 -2.09 -14.45 13.45
C SER A 508 -2.15 -14.54 11.93
N ALA A 509 -1.00 -14.72 11.27
CA ALA A 509 -0.96 -14.98 9.83
C ALA A 509 -1.33 -16.43 9.47
N SER A 510 -1.11 -17.42 10.35
CA SER A 510 -1.28 -18.84 10.05
C SER A 510 -2.66 -19.37 10.42
N LEU A 511 -3.54 -19.55 9.42
CA LEU A 511 -4.78 -20.30 9.66
C LEU A 511 -4.46 -21.81 9.69
N PRO A 512 -4.79 -22.55 10.76
CA PRO A 512 -4.56 -23.99 10.80
C PRO A 512 -5.21 -24.69 9.61
N ASN A 513 -4.53 -25.70 9.06
CA ASN A 513 -5.09 -26.54 8.00
C ASN A 513 -5.46 -25.77 6.71
N ALA A 514 -4.75 -24.68 6.42
CA ALA A 514 -5.03 -23.81 5.28
C ALA A 514 -3.91 -23.74 4.25
N SER A 515 -2.98 -24.71 4.25
CA SER A 515 -1.88 -24.77 3.29
C SER A 515 -1.02 -23.51 3.19
N ASN A 516 -0.72 -22.85 4.33
CA ASN A 516 0.03 -21.60 4.35
C ASN A 516 1.45 -21.84 3.83
N SER A 517 1.72 -21.49 2.57
CA SER A 517 2.92 -21.95 1.85
C SER A 517 3.58 -20.84 1.04
N TRP A 518 4.88 -21.00 0.78
CA TRP A 518 5.71 -20.10 -0.02
C TRP A 518 5.72 -18.66 0.51
N PRO A 519 6.15 -18.43 1.77
CA PRO A 519 6.33 -17.09 2.30
C PRO A 519 7.38 -16.34 1.46
N ARG A 520 7.01 -15.17 0.94
CA ARG A 520 7.91 -14.25 0.23
C ARG A 520 7.75 -12.85 0.76
N TRP A 521 8.86 -12.25 1.13
CA TRP A 521 8.91 -10.89 1.64
C TRP A 521 8.65 -9.86 0.54
N GLY A 522 7.88 -8.85 0.90
CA GLY A 522 7.68 -7.62 0.15
C GLY A 522 8.45 -6.46 0.78
N PRO A 523 8.09 -5.21 0.48
CA PRO A 523 8.78 -4.05 1.03
C PRO A 523 8.57 -3.92 2.56
N SER A 524 9.39 -3.07 3.18
CA SER A 524 9.23 -2.61 4.55
C SER A 524 8.93 -1.12 4.55
N GLN A 525 7.92 -0.68 5.30
CA GLN A 525 7.62 0.73 5.50
C GLN A 525 7.04 1.00 6.89
N GLY A 526 7.56 2.04 7.54
CA GLY A 526 7.21 2.35 8.92
C GLY A 526 7.60 1.18 9.81
N ASP A 527 6.66 0.72 10.64
CA ASP A 527 6.88 -0.36 11.60
C ASP A 527 6.68 -1.76 11.01
N TYR A 528 6.18 -1.88 9.77
CA TYR A 528 5.83 -3.17 9.19
C TYR A 528 6.70 -3.56 8.00
N SER A 529 7.02 -4.85 7.95
CA SER A 529 7.44 -5.56 6.75
C SER A 529 6.29 -6.42 6.25
N TRP A 530 6.15 -6.55 4.92
CA TRP A 530 5.01 -7.27 4.35
C TRP A 530 5.41 -8.67 3.89
N LEU A 531 4.57 -9.67 4.20
CA LEU A 531 4.81 -11.07 3.84
C LEU A 531 3.66 -11.59 2.97
N ALA A 532 3.95 -11.98 1.73
CA ALA A 532 2.98 -12.68 0.90
C ALA A 532 3.13 -14.20 1.00
N PHE A 533 2.02 -14.92 0.93
CA PHE A 533 2.01 -16.38 0.93
C PHE A 533 0.73 -16.91 0.25
N SER A 534 0.72 -18.18 -0.11
CA SER A 534 -0.47 -18.86 -0.60
C SER A 534 -1.22 -19.54 0.55
N SER A 535 -2.55 -19.48 0.56
CA SER A 535 -3.39 -20.16 1.54
C SER A 535 -4.77 -20.48 0.99
N LYS A 536 -5.32 -21.63 1.39
CA LYS A 536 -6.66 -22.14 1.08
C LYS A 536 -7.74 -21.66 2.07
N ARG A 537 -7.43 -20.61 2.84
CA ARG A 537 -8.37 -20.03 3.80
C ARG A 537 -9.57 -19.39 3.10
N PRO A 538 -10.69 -19.19 3.82
CA PRO A 538 -11.83 -18.45 3.29
C PRO A 538 -11.47 -17.00 2.96
N TYR A 539 -11.87 -16.53 1.77
CA TYR A 539 -11.97 -15.11 1.44
C TYR A 539 -13.44 -14.69 1.51
N GLY A 540 -13.87 -14.26 2.70
CA GLY A 540 -15.26 -13.95 2.99
C GLY A 540 -16.21 -15.03 2.45
N HIS A 541 -17.13 -14.62 1.57
CA HIS A 541 -18.07 -15.51 0.89
C HIS A 541 -17.66 -15.84 -0.56
N GLN A 542 -16.53 -15.34 -1.02
CA GLN A 542 -16.11 -15.41 -2.43
C GLN A 542 -15.46 -16.76 -2.78
N THR A 543 -14.60 -17.28 -1.90
CA THR A 543 -13.95 -18.58 -2.11
C THR A 543 -13.50 -19.21 -0.79
N ASN A 544 -13.46 -20.54 -0.76
CA ASN A 544 -12.99 -21.34 0.37
C ASN A 544 -12.37 -22.64 -0.17
N GLY A 545 -11.15 -22.96 0.23
CA GLY A 545 -10.45 -24.18 -0.19
C GLY A 545 -9.64 -24.04 -1.48
N ASN A 546 -9.87 -23.01 -2.29
CA ASN A 546 -8.95 -22.66 -3.38
C ASN A 546 -7.74 -21.93 -2.80
N ALA A 547 -6.53 -22.26 -3.28
CA ALA A 547 -5.36 -21.51 -2.87
C ALA A 547 -5.45 -20.09 -3.44
N GLN A 548 -5.20 -19.10 -2.61
CA GLN A 548 -5.19 -17.68 -2.98
C GLN A 548 -3.93 -17.04 -2.41
N VAL A 549 -3.52 -15.91 -2.98
CA VAL A 549 -2.42 -15.11 -2.45
C VAL A 549 -2.95 -14.19 -1.36
N TRP A 550 -2.27 -14.21 -0.22
CA TRP A 550 -2.53 -13.42 0.97
C TRP A 550 -1.31 -12.61 1.36
N ILE A 551 -1.52 -11.47 2.00
CA ILE A 551 -0.49 -10.53 2.45
C ILE A 551 -0.72 -10.25 3.93
N SER A 552 0.29 -10.44 4.77
CA SER A 552 0.27 -10.11 6.19
C SER A 552 1.29 -9.02 6.50
N ALA A 553 0.95 -8.08 7.37
CA ALA A 553 1.93 -7.21 8.00
C ALA A 553 2.69 -7.98 9.08
N VAL A 554 3.97 -7.63 9.25
CA VAL A 554 4.86 -8.22 10.25
C VAL A 554 5.63 -7.11 10.96
N ASP A 555 5.45 -6.96 12.27
CA ASP A 555 6.21 -6.05 13.12
C ASP A 555 7.45 -6.76 13.68
N LEU A 556 8.60 -6.50 13.06
CA LEU A 556 9.86 -7.13 13.45
C LEU A 556 10.33 -6.71 14.86
N ASN A 557 9.80 -5.64 15.45
CA ASN A 557 10.12 -5.27 16.83
C ASN A 557 9.49 -6.23 17.85
N LEU A 558 8.33 -6.81 17.53
CA LEU A 558 7.73 -7.89 18.32
C LEU A 558 8.53 -9.18 18.17
N ALA A 559 9.03 -9.45 16.95
CA ALA A 559 9.87 -10.61 16.69
C ALA A 559 11.16 -10.60 17.54
N VAL A 560 11.80 -9.43 17.71
CA VAL A 560 12.97 -9.26 18.60
C VAL A 560 12.66 -9.64 20.05
N GLN A 561 11.39 -9.50 20.47
CA GLN A 561 10.92 -9.84 21.82
C GLN A 561 10.50 -11.32 21.95
N GLY A 562 10.49 -12.08 20.86
CA GLY A 562 10.02 -13.46 20.81
C GLY A 562 8.50 -13.60 20.80
N GLU A 563 7.77 -12.52 20.53
CA GLU A 563 6.30 -12.49 20.41
C GLU A 563 5.89 -12.75 18.96
N ASP A 564 4.62 -13.13 18.72
CA ASP A 564 4.07 -13.24 17.34
C ASP A 564 4.08 -11.86 16.68
N PRO A 565 4.91 -11.65 15.65
CA PRO A 565 5.00 -10.36 14.97
C PRO A 565 3.96 -10.19 13.87
N SER A 566 3.21 -11.25 13.53
CA SER A 566 2.31 -11.24 12.38
C SER A 566 0.93 -10.68 12.72
N PHE A 567 0.26 -10.17 11.68
CA PHE A 567 -1.13 -9.72 11.74
C PHE A 567 -2.01 -10.60 10.87
N ALA A 568 -3.32 -10.55 11.08
CA ALA A 568 -4.25 -11.26 10.22
C ALA A 568 -4.10 -10.77 8.76
N PRO A 569 -4.11 -11.68 7.76
CA PRO A 569 -3.75 -11.30 6.41
C PRO A 569 -4.93 -10.78 5.59
N LEU A 570 -4.57 -10.06 4.54
CA LEU A 570 -5.45 -9.54 3.52
C LEU A 570 -5.30 -10.34 2.24
N TRP A 571 -6.40 -10.54 1.53
CA TRP A 571 -6.39 -11.13 0.22
C TRP A 571 -5.82 -10.14 -0.80
N LEU A 572 -4.90 -10.59 -1.66
CA LEU A 572 -4.35 -9.75 -2.73
C LEU A 572 -5.43 -9.48 -3.79
N PRO A 573 -5.84 -8.21 -4.03
CA PRO A 573 -6.91 -7.88 -4.95
C PRO A 573 -6.65 -8.26 -6.42
N GLY A 574 -7.72 -8.56 -7.15
CA GLY A 574 -7.68 -8.72 -8.60
C GLY A 574 -7.25 -10.09 -9.13
N GLN A 575 -6.82 -11.02 -8.27
CA GLN A 575 -6.59 -12.42 -8.65
C GLN A 575 -7.92 -13.16 -8.90
N ASP A 576 -7.88 -14.22 -9.72
CA ASP A 576 -9.05 -15.06 -9.96
C ASP A 576 -9.38 -15.94 -8.74
N VAL A 577 -10.55 -15.70 -8.12
CA VAL A 577 -11.05 -16.43 -6.94
C VAL A 577 -11.44 -17.88 -7.25
N GLY A 578 -11.72 -18.18 -8.52
CA GLY A 578 -12.00 -19.54 -9.00
C GLY A 578 -10.74 -20.35 -9.29
N GLY A 579 -9.59 -19.69 -9.43
CA GLY A 579 -8.28 -20.30 -9.65
C GLY A 579 -7.60 -20.77 -8.37
N SER A 580 -6.51 -21.52 -8.53
CA SER A 580 -5.62 -21.91 -7.43
C SER A 580 -4.31 -21.14 -7.57
N ASN A 581 -4.19 -20.00 -6.87
CA ASN A 581 -3.09 -19.06 -7.03
C ASN A 581 -1.98 -19.35 -5.98
N HIS A 582 -0.75 -19.57 -6.45
CA HIS A 582 0.36 -20.05 -5.64
C HIS A 582 1.64 -19.22 -5.82
N THR A 583 2.63 -19.50 -4.96
CA THR A 583 4.02 -19.00 -5.07
C THR A 583 4.10 -17.49 -5.34
N PRO A 584 3.53 -16.63 -4.47
CA PRO A 584 3.63 -15.19 -4.67
C PRO A 584 5.10 -14.75 -4.61
N VAL A 585 5.51 -13.76 -5.39
CA VAL A 585 6.83 -13.12 -5.35
C VAL A 585 6.64 -11.62 -5.52
N TRP A 586 7.24 -10.84 -4.63
CA TRP A 586 7.24 -9.39 -4.72
C TRP A 586 8.32 -8.90 -5.67
N VAL A 587 7.97 -7.91 -6.48
CA VAL A 587 8.91 -7.16 -7.30
C VAL A 587 8.65 -5.67 -7.08
N PRO A 588 9.50 -5.00 -6.28
CA PRO A 588 9.48 -3.53 -6.18
C PRO A 588 9.75 -2.91 -7.55
N ARG A 589 8.99 -1.89 -7.96
CA ARG A 589 9.36 -1.06 -9.12
C ARG A 589 10.22 0.10 -8.65
N SER A 590 11.31 0.36 -9.36
CA SER A 590 12.07 1.59 -9.20
C SER A 590 11.15 2.79 -9.49
N PRO A 591 11.11 3.82 -8.63
CA PRO A 591 10.39 5.05 -8.94
C PRO A 591 10.98 5.68 -10.22
N GLY A 592 10.29 5.50 -11.36
CA GLY A 592 10.69 6.09 -12.65
C GLY A 592 10.86 5.16 -13.85
N SER A 593 10.49 3.87 -13.75
CA SER A 593 10.38 2.97 -14.92
C SER A 593 9.02 3.10 -15.62
#